data_AF-A0A2E2HCB1-F1
#
_entry.id   AF-A0A2E2HCB1-F1
#
_cell.length_a   1.000
_cell.length_b   1.000
_cell.length_c   1.000
_cell.angle_alpha   90.00
_cell.angle_beta   90.00
_cell.angle_gamma   90.00
#
_symmetry.space_group_name_H-M   'P 1'
#
loop_
_entity.id
_entity.type
_entity.pdbx_description
1 polymer ?
#
loop_
_entity_poly.entity_id
_entity_poly.type
_entity_poly.pdbx_seq_one_letter_code
_entity_poly.pdbx_strand_id
1 'polypeptide(L)'
;MVMPTKYSKQMITNICDRLANGESIRSICRDKDMPTWETIRTWLRKKEGFQEEYNRSKQEGIEYMLGDNRAKALETLERAKQGKGKVGLEEAAVLKLLMHDTHWTAGKLVPKVYGDKT
;
A
#
# COMPACT_ATOMS: atom_id res chain seq x y z
N MET A 1 25.25 2.85 14.84
CA MET A 1 24.15 3.80 14.52
C MET A 1 22.96 3.46 15.38
N VAL A 2 22.43 4.42 16.12
CA VAL A 2 21.25 4.23 16.98
C VAL A 2 20.03 4.21 16.06
N MET A 3 19.50 3.02 15.80
CA MET A 3 18.21 2.85 15.14
C MET A 3 17.13 3.51 16.01
N PRO A 4 16.23 4.37 15.50
CA PRO A 4 15.13 4.91 16.28
C PRO A 4 14.10 3.81 16.57
N THR A 5 14.42 2.95 17.56
CA THR A 5 13.62 1.82 18.04
C THR A 5 12.63 2.22 19.13
N LYS A 6 12.46 3.52 19.39
CA LYS A 6 11.55 3.98 20.44
C LYS A 6 10.13 4.03 19.91
N TYR A 7 9.29 3.17 20.47
CA TYR A 7 7.84 3.27 20.30
C TYR A 7 7.38 4.67 20.72
N SER A 8 6.70 5.37 19.82
CA SER A 8 6.06 6.65 20.08
C SER A 8 4.76 6.73 19.28
N LYS A 9 3.78 7.48 19.79
CA LYS A 9 2.52 7.69 19.08
C LYS A 9 2.74 8.29 17.69
N GLN A 10 3.65 9.26 17.58
CA GLN A 10 4.00 9.90 16.32
C GLN A 10 4.61 8.91 15.30
N MET A 11 5.45 7.97 15.75
CA MET A 11 5.99 6.92 14.86
C MET A 11 4.89 6.00 14.34
N ILE A 12 3.96 5.60 15.21
CA ILE A 12 2.83 4.76 14.82
C ILE A 12 1.94 5.48 13.81
N THR A 13 1.56 6.73 14.10
CA THR A 13 0.77 7.56 13.19
C THR A 13 1.46 7.69 11.83
N ASN A 14 2.76 7.97 11.80
CA ASN A 14 3.51 8.07 10.53
C ASN A 14 3.50 6.76 9.72
N ILE A 15 3.69 5.61 10.38
CA ILE A 15 3.61 4.30 9.70
C ILE A 15 2.21 4.07 9.14
N CYS A 16 1.17 4.33 9.94
CA CYS A 16 -0.23 4.17 9.55
C CYS A 16 -0.59 5.10 8.39
N ASP A 17 -0.23 6.38 8.45
CA ASP A 17 -0.48 7.36 7.39
C ASP A 17 0.15 6.92 6.07
N ARG A 18 1.40 6.43 6.09
CA ARG A 18 2.07 5.94 4.87
C ARG A 18 1.41 4.69 4.30
N LEU A 19 0.99 3.75 5.15
CA LEU A 19 0.22 2.57 4.71
C LEU A 19 -1.12 2.99 4.09
N ALA A 20 -1.81 3.97 4.69
CA ALA A 20 -3.06 4.51 4.17
C ALA A 20 -2.88 5.24 2.82
N ASN A 21 -1.69 5.76 2.54
CA ASN A 21 -1.30 6.29 1.23
C ASN A 21 -0.74 5.23 0.27
N GLY A 22 -0.97 3.94 0.54
CA GLY A 22 -0.64 2.84 -0.36
C GLY A 22 0.84 2.42 -0.38
N GLU A 23 1.68 2.94 0.51
CA GLU A 23 3.06 2.46 0.60
C GLU A 23 3.13 1.05 1.20
N SER A 24 4.02 0.22 0.66
CA SER A 24 4.29 -1.09 1.25
C SER A 24 5.06 -0.97 2.56
N ILE A 25 4.76 -1.84 3.53
CA ILE A 25 5.53 -1.90 4.79
C ILE A 25 7.02 -2.11 4.57
N ARG A 26 7.40 -2.81 3.48
CA ARG A 26 8.79 -3.02 3.09
C ARG A 26 9.46 -1.72 2.65
N SER A 27 8.75 -0.87 1.91
CA SER A 27 9.23 0.46 1.51
C SER A 27 9.42 1.34 2.75
N ILE A 28 8.42 1.38 3.62
CA ILE A 28 8.47 2.15 4.88
C ILE A 28 9.68 1.73 5.71
N CYS A 29 9.87 0.42 5.94
CA CYS A 29 11.00 -0.10 6.73
C CYS A 29 12.40 0.15 6.10
N ARG A 30 12.50 0.57 4.83
CA ARG A 30 13.78 0.87 4.20
C ARG A 30 14.30 2.27 4.52
N ASP A 31 13.43 3.17 4.96
CA ASP A 31 13.84 4.53 5.30
C ASP A 31 14.69 4.54 6.57
N LYS A 32 15.70 5.41 6.58
CA LYS A 32 16.72 5.48 7.63
C LYS A 32 16.13 5.68 9.03
N ASP A 33 15.01 6.41 9.12
CA ASP A 33 14.37 6.77 10.38
C ASP A 33 13.19 5.86 10.75
N MET A 34 13.01 4.75 10.04
CA MET A 34 11.90 3.81 10.25
C MET A 34 12.33 2.56 11.01
N PRO A 35 11.44 2.01 11.87
CA PRO A 35 11.70 0.76 12.56
C PRO A 35 11.74 -0.42 11.61
N THR A 36 12.47 -1.47 11.99
CA THR A 36 12.46 -2.73 11.22
C THR A 36 11.10 -3.41 11.28
N TRP A 37 10.85 -4.30 10.32
CA TRP A 37 9.66 -5.15 10.33
C TRP A 37 9.51 -5.96 11.64
N GLU A 38 10.61 -6.47 12.19
CA GLU A 38 10.60 -7.21 13.46
C GLU A 38 10.14 -6.35 14.64
N THR A 39 10.58 -5.08 14.65
CA THR A 39 10.19 -4.09 15.65
C THR A 39 8.69 -3.78 15.53
N ILE A 40 8.20 -3.51 14.32
CA ILE A 40 6.79 -3.25 14.06
C ILE A 40 5.93 -4.44 14.45
N ARG A 41 6.30 -5.68 14.05
CA ARG A 41 5.58 -6.91 14.47
C ARG A 41 5.54 -7.08 15.98
N THR A 42 6.61 -6.69 16.68
CA THR A 42 6.64 -6.74 18.14
C THR A 42 5.68 -5.73 18.75
N TRP A 43 5.59 -4.52 18.20
CA TRP A 43 4.62 -3.52 18.64
C TRP A 43 3.18 -3.94 18.36
N LEU A 44 2.89 -4.49 17.17
CA LEU A 44 1.56 -4.99 16.81
C LEU A 44 1.03 -6.04 17.81
N ARG A 45 1.91 -6.83 18.43
CA ARG A 45 1.54 -7.83 19.45
C ARG A 45 1.42 -7.28 20.87
N LYS A 46 2.18 -6.23 21.19
CA LYS A 46 2.38 -5.76 22.57
C LYS A 46 1.69 -4.43 22.89
N LYS A 47 1.27 -3.69 21.87
CA LYS A 47 0.72 -2.34 22.02
C LYS A 47 -0.74 -2.36 21.64
N GLU A 48 -1.57 -2.22 22.66
CA GLU A 48 -3.03 -2.16 22.52
C GLU A 48 -3.43 -1.05 21.54
N GLY A 49 -4.46 -1.30 20.73
CA GLY A 49 -4.95 -0.38 19.70
C GLY A 49 -4.12 -0.31 18.42
N PHE A 50 -2.80 -0.56 18.45
CA PHE A 50 -1.96 -0.42 17.25
C PHE A 50 -2.33 -1.44 16.16
N GLN A 51 -2.67 -2.67 16.53
CA GLN A 51 -3.07 -3.68 15.54
C GLN A 51 -4.32 -3.28 14.75
N GLU A 52 -5.29 -2.67 15.43
CA GLU A 52 -6.54 -2.19 14.82
C GLU A 52 -6.27 -1.03 13.86
N GLU A 53 -5.53 -0.02 14.32
CA GLU A 53 -5.14 1.15 13.53
C GLU A 53 -4.32 0.74 12.29
N TYR A 54 -3.37 -0.18 12.46
CA TYR A 54 -2.57 -0.74 11.38
C TYR A 54 -3.42 -1.47 10.34
N ASN A 55 -4.40 -2.27 10.79
CA ASN A 55 -5.30 -2.98 9.89
C ASN A 55 -6.22 -2.03 9.13
N ARG A 56 -6.77 -1.01 9.80
CA ARG A 56 -7.57 0.04 9.16
C ARG A 56 -6.75 0.80 8.11
N SER A 57 -5.52 1.17 8.43
CA SER A 57 -4.62 1.87 7.49
C SER A 57 -4.34 1.05 6.24
N LYS A 58 -4.17 -0.28 6.35
CA LYS A 58 -4.06 -1.15 5.17
C LYS A 58 -5.33 -1.16 4.32
N GLN A 59 -6.51 -1.10 4.94
CA GLN A 59 -7.79 -1.05 4.22
C GLN A 59 -7.94 0.27 3.46
N GLU A 60 -7.58 1.39 4.09
CA GLU A 60 -7.54 2.71 3.46
C GLU A 60 -6.52 2.75 2.31
N GLY A 61 -5.34 2.16 2.51
CA GLY A 61 -4.31 2.05 1.48
C GLY A 61 -4.75 1.28 0.23
N ILE A 62 -5.66 0.32 0.36
CA ILE A 62 -6.23 -0.40 -0.78
C ILE A 62 -7.04 0.55 -1.66
N GLU A 63 -7.85 1.44 -1.07
CA GLU A 63 -8.61 2.44 -1.81
C GLU A 63 -7.67 3.33 -2.63
N TYR A 64 -6.60 3.82 -1.97
CA TYR A 64 -5.61 4.66 -2.62
C TYR A 64 -4.93 3.93 -3.79
N MET A 65 -4.46 2.70 -3.57
CA MET A 65 -3.79 1.91 -4.62
C MET A 65 -4.72 1.57 -5.80
N LEU A 66 -6.01 1.31 -5.56
CA LEU A 66 -6.98 1.09 -6.63
C LEU A 66 -7.13 2.34 -7.51
N GLY A 67 -7.29 3.51 -6.88
CA GLY A 67 -7.37 4.79 -7.58
C GLY A 67 -6.10 5.11 -8.37
N ASP A 68 -4.93 4.96 -7.73
CA ASP A 68 -3.62 5.22 -8.33
C ASP A 68 -3.32 4.28 -9.51
N ASN A 69 -3.59 2.97 -9.36
CA ASN A 69 -3.43 2.02 -10.47
C ASN A 69 -4.38 2.34 -11.64
N ARG A 70 -5.61 2.77 -11.36
CA ARG A 70 -6.55 3.21 -12.39
C ARG A 70 -6.06 4.46 -13.11
N ALA A 71 -5.54 5.44 -12.38
CA ALA A 71 -4.95 6.65 -12.95
C ALA A 71 -3.77 6.31 -13.88
N LYS A 72 -2.83 5.49 -13.41
CA LYS A 72 -1.69 5.00 -14.22
C LYS A 72 -2.13 4.30 -15.50
N ALA A 73 -3.16 3.46 -15.44
CA ALA A 73 -3.69 2.78 -16.62
C ALA A 73 -4.27 3.78 -17.64
N LEU A 74 -5.01 4.80 -17.18
CA LEU A 74 -5.57 5.85 -18.03
C LEU A 74 -4.49 6.73 -18.65
N GLU A 75 -3.50 7.15 -17.86
CA GLU A 75 -2.35 7.93 -18.35
C GLU A 75 -1.56 7.18 -19.43
N THR A 76 -1.37 5.87 -19.23
CA THR A 76 -0.72 4.98 -20.21
C THR A 76 -1.50 4.93 -21.53
N LEU A 77 -2.82 4.81 -21.45
CA LEU A 77 -3.70 4.82 -22.62
C LEU A 77 -3.66 6.17 -23.36
N GLU A 78 -3.72 7.29 -22.63
CA GLU A 78 -3.68 8.62 -23.22
C GLU A 78 -2.33 8.93 -23.89
N ARG A 79 -1.22 8.49 -23.28
CA ARG A 79 0.11 8.59 -23.90
C ARG A 79 0.17 7.85 -25.25
N ALA A 80 -0.45 6.67 -25.31
CA ALA A 80 -0.52 5.87 -26.54
C ALA A 80 -1.37 6.55 -27.63
N LYS A 81 -2.52 7.11 -27.27
CA LYS A 81 -3.39 7.84 -28.20
C LYS A 81 -2.75 9.11 -28.75
N GLN A 82 -1.99 9.83 -27.93
CA GLN A 82 -1.28 11.05 -28.32
C GLN A 82 -0.03 10.80 -29.18
N GLY A 83 0.29 9.54 -29.51
CA GLY A 83 1.48 9.20 -30.28
C GLY A 83 2.80 9.44 -29.52
N LYS A 84 2.75 9.68 -28.20
CA LYS A 84 3.92 9.94 -27.33
C LYS A 84 4.63 8.65 -26.90
N GLY A 85 4.59 7.63 -27.76
CA GLY A 85 5.12 6.28 -27.52
C GLY A 85 4.03 5.22 -27.48
N LYS A 86 4.36 4.02 -27.99
CA LYS A 86 3.50 2.83 -27.86
C LYS A 86 3.56 2.30 -26.43
N VAL A 87 2.47 1.74 -25.94
CA VAL A 87 2.50 0.96 -24.69
C VAL A 87 3.34 -0.28 -24.94
N GLY A 88 4.43 -0.44 -24.19
CA GLY A 88 5.26 -1.63 -24.26
C GLY A 88 4.53 -2.84 -23.68
N LEU A 89 4.82 -4.04 -24.19
CA LEU A 89 4.24 -5.28 -23.65
C LEU A 89 4.58 -5.46 -22.16
N GLU A 90 5.81 -5.10 -21.76
CA GLU A 90 6.28 -5.17 -20.37
C GLU A 90 5.48 -4.22 -19.46
N GLU A 91 5.27 -2.98 -19.89
CA GLU A 91 4.50 -1.99 -19.14
C GLU A 91 3.05 -2.43 -18.96
N ALA A 92 2.41 -2.91 -20.03
CA ALA A 92 1.05 -3.45 -19.96
C ALA A 92 0.97 -4.67 -19.03
N ALA A 93 1.97 -5.54 -19.05
CA ALA A 93 2.04 -6.71 -18.18
C ALA A 93 2.19 -6.33 -16.71
N VAL A 94 3.07 -5.37 -16.39
CA VAL A 94 3.28 -4.88 -15.02
C VAL A 94 2.02 -4.19 -14.49
N LEU A 95 1.40 -3.30 -15.28
CA LEU A 95 0.15 -2.64 -14.88
C LEU A 95 -0.96 -3.66 -14.62
N LYS A 96 -1.12 -4.65 -15.50
CA LYS A 96 -2.09 -5.73 -15.31
C LYS A 96 -1.83 -6.52 -14.03
N LEU A 97 -0.57 -6.83 -13.72
CA LEU A 97 -0.20 -7.52 -12.49
C LEU A 97 -0.53 -6.68 -11.24
N LEU A 98 -0.19 -5.40 -11.24
CA LEU A 98 -0.49 -4.48 -10.13
C LEU A 98 -1.98 -4.35 -9.88
N MET A 99 -2.79 -4.19 -10.94
CA MET A 99 -4.24 -4.12 -10.83
C MET A 99 -4.82 -5.43 -10.28
N HIS A 100 -4.37 -6.58 -10.80
CA HIS A 100 -4.85 -7.88 -10.34
C HIS A 100 -4.51 -8.13 -8.86
N ASP A 101 -3.27 -7.89 -8.44
CA ASP A 101 -2.83 -8.07 -7.05
C ASP A 101 -3.61 -7.16 -6.09
N THR A 102 -3.81 -5.89 -6.48
CA THR A 102 -4.54 -4.92 -5.67
C THR A 102 -6.02 -5.30 -5.55
N HIS A 103 -6.68 -5.71 -6.65
CA HIS A 103 -8.07 -6.17 -6.63
C HIS A 103 -8.25 -7.43 -5.77
N TRP A 104 -7.36 -8.42 -5.93
CA TRP A 104 -7.41 -9.63 -5.11
C TRP A 104 -7.25 -9.31 -3.63
N THR A 105 -6.28 -8.45 -3.29
CA THR A 105 -6.04 -8.01 -1.92
C THR A 105 -7.23 -7.21 -1.36
N ALA A 106 -7.86 -6.38 -2.18
CA ALA A 106 -9.06 -5.62 -1.80
C ALA A 106 -10.22 -6.54 -1.39
N GLY A 107 -10.47 -7.59 -2.16
CA GLY A 107 -11.47 -8.60 -1.83
C GLY A 107 -11.21 -9.34 -0.52
N LYS A 108 -9.94 -9.44 -0.09
CA LYS A 108 -9.56 -10.07 1.20
C LYS A 108 -9.56 -9.11 2.38
N LEU A 109 -9.08 -7.87 2.19
CA LEU A 109 -8.96 -6.90 3.28
C LEU A 109 -10.24 -6.10 3.53
N VAL A 110 -11.04 -5.87 2.49
CA VAL A 110 -12.28 -5.08 2.55
C VAL A 110 -13.44 -5.83 1.85
N PRO A 111 -13.74 -7.08 2.27
CA PRO A 111 -14.73 -7.93 1.59
C PRO A 111 -16.14 -7.34 1.57
N LYS A 112 -16.49 -6.48 2.53
CA LYS A 112 -17.81 -5.82 2.57
C LYS A 112 -18.04 -4.88 1.37
N VAL A 113 -16.97 -4.27 0.85
CA VAL A 113 -17.03 -3.32 -0.27
C VAL A 113 -16.63 -4.01 -1.56
N TYR A 114 -15.53 -4.77 -1.55
CA TYR A 114 -14.88 -5.34 -2.73
C TYR A 114 -14.98 -6.86 -2.85
N GLY A 115 -15.67 -7.52 -1.94
CA GLY A 115 -15.88 -8.97 -2.02
C GLY A 115 -16.86 -9.34 -3.13
N ASP A 116 -16.67 -10.53 -3.69
CA ASP A 116 -17.62 -11.10 -4.64
C ASP A 116 -18.99 -11.26 -3.96
N LYS A 117 -20.02 -10.66 -4.55
CA LYS A 117 -21.39 -10.87 -4.11
C LYS A 117 -21.89 -12.16 -4.73
N THR A 118 -22.03 -13.20 -3.92
CA THR A 118 -22.86 -14.38 -4.23
C THR A 118 -24.32 -14.00 -4.42
#